data_AF-A0A3D3CFD3-F1
#
_entry.id   AF-A0A3D3CFD3-F1
#
_cell.length_a   1.000
_cell.length_b   1.000
_cell.length_c   1.000
_cell.angle_alpha   90.00
_cell.angle_beta   90.00
_cell.angle_gamma   90.00
#
_symmetry.space_group_name_H-M   'P 1'
#
loop_
_entity.id
_entity.type
_entity.pdbx_description
1 polymer ?
#
loop_
_entity_poly.entity_id
_entity_poly.type
_entity_poly.pdbx_seq_one_letter_code
_entity_poly.pdbx_strand_id
1 'polypeptide(L)'
;GMETVGVMRGYDGLMEGDCRILESASVGGIVHRGGTILRTSRSDRFKTEDGLRAALVQLEDWKIDALVVIGGDGTYRGAHALGALGVQVIGIPGTI
;
A
#
# COMPACT_ATOMS: atom_id res chain seq x y z
N GLY A 1 9.93 -16.22 9.03
CA GLY A 1 8.68 -15.45 8.94
C GLY A 1 8.86 -14.35 7.91
N MET A 2 7.79 -13.68 7.50
CA MET A 2 7.88 -12.48 6.65
C MET A 2 7.86 -11.23 7.54
N GLU A 3 8.69 -10.23 7.22
CA GLU A 3 8.57 -8.90 7.80
C GLU A 3 7.41 -8.17 7.12
N THR A 4 6.67 -7.37 7.86
CA THR A 4 5.50 -6.65 7.33
C THR A 4 5.71 -5.16 7.47
N VAL A 5 5.54 -4.44 6.36
CA VAL A 5 5.58 -2.98 6.31
C VAL A 5 4.17 -2.44 6.11
N GLY A 6 3.77 -1.49 6.95
CA GLY A 6 2.52 -0.76 6.83
C GLY A 6 2.75 0.56 6.12
N VAL A 7 2.10 0.75 4.97
CA VAL A 7 2.11 2.00 4.22
C VAL A 7 0.98 2.90 4.70
N MET A 8 1.31 4.09 5.17
CA MET A 8 0.32 5.07 5.64
C MET A 8 -0.34 5.76 4.45
N ARG A 9 -1.60 6.21 4.59
CA ARG A 9 -2.31 7.01 3.56
C ARG A 9 -2.28 6.38 2.14
N GLY A 10 -2.29 5.05 2.04
CA GLY A 10 -2.35 4.35 0.75
C GLY A 10 -1.21 4.77 -0.19
N TYR A 11 -1.55 5.05 -1.46
CA TYR A 11 -0.54 5.35 -2.48
C TYR A 11 0.22 6.66 -2.27
N ASP A 12 -0.36 7.65 -1.60
CA ASP A 12 0.39 8.88 -1.31
C ASP A 12 1.53 8.60 -0.35
N GLY A 13 1.28 7.86 0.74
CA GLY A 13 2.36 7.48 1.64
C GLY A 13 3.34 6.49 1.01
N LEU A 14 2.91 5.65 0.07
CA LEU A 14 3.86 4.81 -0.69
C LEU A 14 4.86 5.68 -1.45
N MET A 15 4.39 6.68 -2.19
CA MET A 15 5.26 7.58 -2.95
C MET A 15 6.12 8.48 -2.05
N GLU A 16 5.65 8.77 -0.84
CA GLU A 16 6.36 9.60 0.15
C GLU A 16 7.30 8.80 1.05
N GLY A 17 7.29 7.47 0.97
CA GLY A 17 8.05 6.60 1.86
C GLY A 17 7.51 6.60 3.30
N ASP A 18 6.25 6.99 3.51
CA ASP A 18 5.58 6.98 4.82
C ASP A 18 5.15 5.54 5.18
N CYS A 19 6.17 4.79 5.57
CA CYS A 19 6.11 3.37 5.87
C CYS A 19 6.61 3.14 7.30
N ARG A 20 6.10 2.06 7.92
CA ARG A 20 6.55 1.62 9.24
C ARG A 20 6.52 0.11 9.34
N ILE A 21 7.42 -0.47 10.11
CA ILE A 21 7.40 -1.90 10.44
C ILE A 21 6.15 -2.18 11.29
N LEU A 22 5.43 -3.25 10.94
CA LEU A 22 4.29 -3.76 11.68
C LEU A 22 4.68 -5.06 12.40
N GLU A 23 4.56 -5.04 13.71
CA GLU A 23 4.75 -6.20 14.57
C GLU A 23 3.39 -6.75 15.03
N SER A 24 3.39 -7.94 15.64
CA SER A 24 2.18 -8.54 16.23
C SER A 24 1.47 -7.61 17.21
N ALA A 25 2.24 -6.80 17.96
CA ALA A 25 1.69 -5.80 18.87
C ALA A 25 1.02 -4.62 18.13
N SER A 26 1.50 -4.25 16.93
CA SER A 26 0.97 -3.15 16.13
C SER A 26 -0.47 -3.41 15.62
N VAL A 27 -0.85 -4.68 15.52
CA VAL A 27 -2.18 -5.13 15.05
C VAL A 27 -3.04 -5.72 16.17
N GLY A 28 -2.62 -5.57 17.43
CA GLY A 28 -3.39 -6.02 18.59
C GLY A 28 -4.68 -5.21 18.77
N GLY A 29 -5.82 -5.89 18.95
CA GLY A 29 -7.08 -5.25 19.33
C GLY A 29 -7.72 -4.36 18.26
N ILE A 30 -7.35 -4.49 16.98
CA ILE A 30 -7.94 -3.70 15.89
C ILE A 30 -9.09 -4.41 15.17
N VAL A 31 -9.27 -5.72 15.39
CA VAL A 31 -10.26 -6.56 14.67
C VAL A 31 -11.71 -6.04 14.78
N HIS A 32 -12.05 -5.41 15.90
CA HIS A 32 -13.39 -4.87 16.17
C HIS A 32 -13.49 -3.36 15.90
N ARG A 33 -12.41 -2.72 15.41
CA ARG A 33 -12.38 -1.28 15.13
C ARG A 33 -12.69 -1.03 13.67
N GLY A 34 -13.66 -0.14 13.42
CA GLY A 34 -13.94 0.34 12.08
C GLY A 34 -12.82 1.23 11.51
N GLY A 35 -12.81 1.39 10.19
CA GLY A 35 -11.79 2.14 9.47
C GLY A 35 -10.47 1.36 9.31
N THR A 36 -9.38 2.09 9.08
CA THR A 36 -8.03 1.50 8.93
C THR A 36 -7.01 2.25 9.78
N ILE A 37 -6.15 1.50 10.50
CA ILE A 37 -5.05 2.08 11.28
C ILE A 37 -3.96 2.71 10.41
N LEU A 38 -3.91 2.35 9.13
CA LEU A 38 -2.96 2.90 8.16
C LEU A 38 -3.49 4.16 7.47
N ARG A 39 -4.76 4.55 7.72
CA ARG A 39 -5.45 5.64 7.02
C ARG A 39 -5.54 5.38 5.51
N THR A 40 -6.17 6.29 4.79
CA THR A 40 -6.33 6.24 3.33
C THR A 40 -6.36 7.65 2.77
N SER A 41 -5.93 7.84 1.54
CA SER A 41 -6.06 9.09 0.78
C SER A 41 -6.44 8.77 -0.68
N ARG A 42 -7.01 9.76 -1.37
CA ARG A 42 -7.15 9.71 -2.82
C ARG A 42 -5.87 10.26 -3.43
N SER A 43 -5.28 9.51 -4.35
CA SER A 43 -4.05 9.91 -5.02
C SER A 43 -4.23 9.96 -6.54
N ASP A 44 -4.45 11.15 -7.07
CA ASP A 44 -4.42 11.36 -8.53
C ASP A 44 -2.98 11.37 -9.06
N ARG A 45 -2.03 11.83 -8.24
CA ARG A 45 -0.59 11.77 -8.51
C ARG A 45 -0.13 10.34 -8.85
N PHE A 46 -0.65 9.33 -8.16
CA PHE A 46 -0.27 7.95 -8.41
C PHE A 46 -0.62 7.43 -9.82
N LYS A 47 -1.52 8.12 -10.54
CA LYS A 47 -1.91 7.76 -11.90
C LYS A 47 -0.89 8.23 -12.96
N THR A 48 0.09 9.06 -12.57
CA THR A 48 1.12 9.57 -13.49
C THR A 48 2.35 8.65 -13.48
N GLU A 49 3.14 8.71 -14.54
CA GLU A 49 4.41 7.96 -14.62
C GLU A 49 5.37 8.33 -13.49
N ASP A 50 5.45 9.62 -13.13
CA ASP A 50 6.31 10.07 -12.03
C ASP A 50 5.83 9.56 -10.67
N GLY A 51 4.50 9.46 -10.47
CA GLY A 51 3.93 8.86 -9.26
C GLY A 51 4.25 7.37 -9.15
N LEU A 52 4.09 6.62 -10.25
CA LEU A 52 4.45 5.20 -10.29
C LEU A 52 5.95 4.99 -10.06
N ARG A 53 6.81 5.82 -10.67
CA ARG A 53 8.26 5.76 -10.46
C ARG A 53 8.63 6.05 -9.00
N ALA A 54 8.02 7.07 -8.39
CA ALA A 54 8.25 7.38 -6.97
C ALA A 54 7.87 6.19 -6.06
N ALA A 55 6.74 5.54 -6.35
CA ALA A 55 6.34 4.34 -5.61
C ALA A 55 7.31 3.16 -5.80
N LEU A 56 7.80 2.92 -7.02
CA LEU A 56 8.80 1.87 -7.29
C LEU A 56 10.09 2.10 -6.51
N VAL A 57 10.59 3.35 -6.47
CA VAL A 57 11.77 3.71 -5.68
C VAL A 57 11.55 3.39 -4.21
N GLN A 58 10.39 3.72 -3.65
CA GLN A 58 10.10 3.43 -2.25
C GLN A 58 9.93 1.93 -1.97
N LEU A 59 9.38 1.15 -2.90
CA LEU A 59 9.33 -0.31 -2.78
C LEU A 59 10.75 -0.90 -2.73
N GLU A 60 11.69 -0.38 -3.54
CA GLU A 60 13.09 -0.80 -3.53
C GLU A 60 13.82 -0.36 -2.25
N ASP A 61 13.67 0.91 -1.84
CA ASP A 61 14.30 1.48 -0.65
C ASP A 61 13.90 0.71 0.63
N TRP A 62 12.62 0.35 0.73
CA TRP A 62 12.06 -0.44 1.84
C TRP A 62 12.22 -1.96 1.66
N LYS A 63 12.80 -2.41 0.53
CA LYS A 63 13.00 -3.83 0.19
C LYS A 63 11.71 -4.65 0.26
N ILE A 64 10.64 -4.10 -0.31
CA ILE A 64 9.32 -4.74 -0.36
C ILE A 64 9.25 -5.66 -1.57
N ASP A 65 9.25 -6.98 -1.31
CA ASP A 65 9.17 -8.01 -2.36
C ASP A 65 7.77 -8.14 -2.97
N ALA A 66 6.72 -7.89 -2.17
CA ALA A 66 5.33 -8.01 -2.57
C ALA A 66 4.43 -7.04 -1.80
N LEU A 67 3.35 -6.61 -2.44
CA LEU A 67 2.41 -5.64 -1.89
C LEU A 67 1.00 -6.24 -1.79
N VAL A 68 0.38 -6.10 -0.61
CA VAL A 68 -1.04 -6.38 -0.40
C VAL A 68 -1.79 -5.06 -0.36
N VAL A 69 -2.75 -4.87 -1.26
CA VAL A 69 -3.59 -3.68 -1.31
C VAL A 69 -5.02 -4.02 -0.91
N ILE A 70 -5.62 -3.18 -0.06
CA ILE A 70 -6.97 -3.38 0.46
C ILE A 70 -7.80 -2.15 0.09
N GLY A 71 -8.86 -2.34 -0.71
CA GLY A 71 -9.70 -1.23 -1.16
C GLY A 71 -10.68 -1.60 -2.25
N GLY A 72 -11.18 -0.58 -2.97
CA GLY A 72 -12.07 -0.74 -4.12
C GLY A 72 -11.37 -0.54 -5.46
N ASP A 73 -12.14 -0.32 -6.53
CA ASP A 73 -11.66 -0.26 -7.92
C ASP A 73 -10.46 0.68 -8.15
N GLY A 74 -10.46 1.86 -7.52
CA GLY A 74 -9.35 2.81 -7.64
C GLY A 74 -8.03 2.24 -7.11
N THR A 75 -8.10 1.43 -6.06
CA THR A 75 -6.94 0.72 -5.52
C THR A 75 -6.47 -0.36 -6.50
N TYR A 76 -7.39 -1.11 -7.09
CA TYR A 76 -7.04 -2.18 -8.02
C TYR A 76 -6.43 -1.67 -9.33
N ARG A 77 -6.86 -0.52 -9.82
CA ARG A 77 -6.21 0.14 -10.97
C ARG A 77 -4.75 0.47 -10.66
N GLY A 78 -4.48 0.99 -9.46
CA GLY A 78 -3.12 1.24 -9.02
C GLY A 78 -2.29 -0.04 -8.87
N ALA A 79 -2.90 -1.09 -8.31
CA ALA A 79 -2.28 -2.40 -8.18
C ALA A 79 -1.93 -3.00 -9.55
N HIS A 80 -2.84 -2.90 -10.51
CA HIS A 80 -2.62 -3.36 -11.88
C HIS A 80 -1.48 -2.60 -12.56
N ALA A 81 -1.41 -1.28 -12.37
CA ALA A 81 -0.32 -0.47 -12.91
C ALA A 81 1.04 -0.89 -12.35
N LEU A 82 1.15 -1.12 -11.03
CA LEU A 82 2.37 -1.65 -10.42
C LEU A 82 2.69 -3.08 -10.90
N GLY A 83 1.68 -3.93 -11.02
CA GLY A 83 1.82 -5.29 -11.52
C GLY A 83 2.34 -5.36 -12.96
N ALA A 84 1.89 -4.45 -13.82
CA ALA A 84 2.40 -4.30 -15.18
C ALA A 84 3.87 -3.88 -15.23
N LEU A 85 4.39 -3.28 -14.15
CA LEU A 85 5.79 -2.90 -13.98
C LEU A 85 6.61 -3.97 -13.25
N GLY A 86 6.03 -5.15 -12.99
CA GLY A 86 6.73 -6.29 -12.40
C GLY A 86 6.62 -6.43 -10.88
N VAL A 87 5.89 -5.54 -10.21
CA VAL A 87 5.65 -5.65 -8.76
C VAL A 87 4.69 -6.82 -8.49
N GLN A 88 5.00 -7.67 -7.51
CA GLN A 88 4.06 -8.70 -7.07
C GLN A 88 2.98 -8.06 -6.19
N VAL A 89 1.73 -8.09 -6.65
CA VAL A 89 0.62 -7.40 -5.99
C VAL A 89 -0.57 -8.33 -5.80
N ILE A 90 -1.19 -8.29 -4.62
CA ILE A 90 -2.46 -8.97 -4.32
C ILE A 90 -3.48 -7.92 -3.88
N GLY A 91 -4.68 -7.97 -4.48
CA GLY A 91 -5.81 -7.12 -4.10
C GLY A 91 -6.80 -7.84 -3.19
N ILE A 92 -7.21 -7.18 -2.10
CA ILE A 92 -8.26 -7.63 -1.19
C ILE A 92 -9.44 -6.64 -1.26
N PRO A 93 -10.67 -7.12 -1.50
CA PRO A 93 -11.83 -6.24 -1.59
C PRO A 93 -12.15 -5.62 -0.24
N GLY A 94 -12.11 -4.29 -0.21
CA GLY A 94 -12.40 -3.46 0.95
C GLY A 94 -13.26 -2.27 0.55
N THR A 95 -14.52 -2.54 0.25
CA THR A 95 -15.56 -1.53 0.00
C THR A 95 -16.87 -1.99 0.64
N ILE A 96 -17.74 -1.02 0.98
CA ILE A 96 -19.12 -1.28 1.43
C ILE A 96 -20.09 -1.33 0.25
#